data_AF-A0A845AQJ1-F1
#
_entry.id   AF-A0A845AQJ1-F1
#
_cell.length_a   1.000
_cell.length_b   1.000
_cell.length_c   1.000
_cell.angle_alpha   90.00
_cell.angle_beta   90.00
_cell.angle_gamma   90.00
#
_symmetry.space_group_name_H-M   'P 1'
#
loop_
_entity.id
_entity.type
_entity.pdbx_description
1 polymer ?
#
loop_
_entity_poly.entity_id
_entity_poly.type
_entity_poly.pdbx_seq_one_letter_code
_entity_poly.pdbx_strand_id
1 'polypeptide(L)'
;MKFLLLLALALSVPEIGTSRLVEPDHSHAWRQLVEDTEGSLWVDDNWRDTATVDDQKMPVVLLRMQIKLPEYESVVDIAMAADCVRQKLGMAGIWQPGESPDLDRLKRIEEVALDFAQEPPHKNDLAILDAACSAQRP
;
A
#
# COMPACT_ATOMS: atom_id res chain seq x y z
N MET A 1 -21.99 24.61 35.63
CA MET A 1 -20.95 23.70 35.10
C MET A 1 -20.99 23.78 33.58
N LYS A 2 -19.95 24.34 32.95
CA LYS A 2 -19.82 24.42 31.48
C LYS A 2 -19.10 23.15 30.99
N PHE A 3 -19.81 22.27 30.31
CA PHE A 3 -19.19 21.17 29.56
C PHE A 3 -18.62 21.75 28.27
N LEU A 4 -17.28 21.78 28.13
CA LEU A 4 -16.62 22.01 26.85
C LEU A 4 -16.75 20.72 26.04
N LEU A 5 -17.60 20.76 25.02
CA LEU A 5 -17.67 19.74 23.99
C LEU A 5 -16.48 19.97 23.04
N LEU A 6 -15.41 19.20 23.18
CA LEU A 6 -14.33 19.14 22.20
C LEU A 6 -14.86 18.40 20.97
N LEU A 7 -15.36 19.14 19.99
CA LEU A 7 -15.55 18.64 18.63
C LEU A 7 -14.16 18.39 18.06
N ALA A 8 -13.71 17.13 18.08
CA ALA A 8 -12.64 16.69 17.19
C ALA A 8 -13.18 16.81 15.77
N LEU A 9 -12.69 17.82 15.04
CA LEU A 9 -12.83 17.89 13.59
C LEU A 9 -12.12 16.66 13.02
N ALA A 10 -12.89 15.61 12.76
CA ALA A 10 -12.47 14.55 11.86
C ALA A 10 -12.28 15.22 10.50
N LEU A 11 -11.04 15.59 10.19
CA LEU A 11 -10.63 15.90 8.82
C LEU A 11 -11.05 14.68 8.00
N SER A 12 -12.10 14.84 7.20
CA SER A 12 -12.52 13.86 6.22
C SER A 12 -11.37 13.74 5.22
N VAL A 13 -10.47 12.78 5.48
CA VAL A 13 -9.55 12.29 4.46
C VAL A 13 -10.44 11.91 3.28
N PRO A 14 -10.15 12.39 2.05
CA PRO A 14 -10.92 11.96 0.88
C PRO A 14 -11.04 10.45 0.94
N GLU A 15 -12.24 9.92 0.76
CA GLU A 15 -12.51 8.49 0.95
C GLU A 15 -11.74 7.76 -0.14
N ILE A 16 -10.48 7.42 0.18
CA ILE A 16 -9.52 6.81 -0.72
C ILE A 16 -10.13 5.53 -1.32
N GLY A 17 -11.09 4.92 -0.62
CA GLY A 17 -11.97 3.84 -1.09
C GLY A 17 -11.55 2.49 -0.52
N THR A 18 -12.31 1.44 -0.82
CA THR A 18 -11.94 0.07 -0.46
C THR A 18 -10.97 -0.51 -1.48
N SER A 19 -10.05 -1.38 -1.05
CA SER A 19 -9.21 -2.16 -1.97
C SER A 19 -9.90 -3.46 -2.35
N ARG A 20 -9.74 -3.88 -3.62
CA ARG A 20 -10.18 -5.21 -4.05
C ARG A 20 -9.16 -6.31 -3.78
N LEU A 21 -7.94 -5.96 -3.34
CA LEU A 21 -6.92 -6.95 -2.96
C LEU A 21 -7.20 -7.63 -1.62
N VAL A 22 -8.16 -7.12 -0.86
CA VAL A 22 -8.54 -7.60 0.46
C VAL A 22 -10.02 -7.93 0.50
N GLU A 23 -10.45 -8.56 1.59
CA GLU A 23 -11.83 -8.94 1.82
C GLU A 23 -12.75 -7.70 1.76
N PRO A 24 -13.95 -7.79 1.17
CA PRO A 24 -14.83 -6.62 0.97
C PRO A 24 -15.26 -5.89 2.24
N ASP A 25 -15.20 -6.55 3.40
CA ASP A 25 -15.56 -6.03 4.72
C ASP A 25 -14.34 -5.53 5.53
N HIS A 26 -13.14 -5.56 4.95
CA HIS A 26 -11.94 -5.05 5.60
C HIS A 26 -12.04 -3.55 5.87
N SER A 27 -11.83 -3.17 7.13
CA SER A 27 -11.84 -1.76 7.55
C SER A 27 -10.49 -1.12 7.28
N HIS A 28 -10.38 -0.36 6.20
CA HIS A 28 -9.15 0.35 5.83
C HIS A 28 -8.80 1.48 6.80
N ALA A 29 -7.50 1.65 7.07
CA ALA A 29 -6.92 2.83 7.71
C ALA A 29 -5.79 3.37 6.83
N TRP A 30 -6.17 4.03 5.73
CA TRP A 30 -5.21 4.59 4.78
C TRP A 30 -4.42 5.75 5.41
N ARG A 31 -3.09 5.62 5.40
CA ARG A 31 -2.15 6.68 5.75
C ARG A 31 -1.28 7.01 4.54
N GLN A 32 -1.15 8.29 4.22
CA GLN A 32 -0.33 8.75 3.11
C GLN A 32 1.16 8.61 3.47
N LEU A 33 1.93 8.02 2.56
CA LEU A 33 3.38 7.87 2.65
C LEU A 33 4.10 8.97 1.86
N VAL A 34 3.63 9.23 0.64
CA VAL A 34 4.25 10.18 -0.30
C VAL A 34 3.15 10.93 -1.05
N GLU A 35 3.39 12.21 -1.33
CA GLU A 35 2.62 13.02 -2.27
C GLU A 35 3.59 13.91 -3.06
N ASP A 36 3.40 13.96 -4.37
CA ASP A 36 4.10 14.85 -5.27
C ASP A 36 3.21 15.23 -6.48
N THR A 37 3.81 15.81 -7.51
CA THR A 37 3.09 16.25 -8.71
C THR A 37 2.62 15.09 -9.59
N GLU A 38 3.22 13.91 -9.46
CA GLU A 38 2.90 12.72 -10.26
C GLU A 38 1.86 11.84 -9.58
N GLY A 39 1.59 12.07 -8.30
CA GLY A 39 0.57 11.32 -7.60
C GLY A 39 0.70 11.31 -6.09
N SER A 40 0.08 10.29 -5.49
CA SER A 40 0.33 9.98 -4.08
C SER A 40 0.32 8.48 -3.83
N LEU A 41 0.97 8.11 -2.73
CA LEU A 41 1.13 6.76 -2.27
C LEU A 41 0.59 6.68 -0.84
N TRP A 42 -0.27 5.70 -0.58
CA TRP A 42 -0.83 5.41 0.74
C TRP A 42 -0.55 3.96 1.12
N VAL A 43 -0.52 3.70 2.42
CA VAL A 43 -0.48 2.36 3.02
C VAL A 43 -1.71 2.14 3.88
N ASP A 44 -2.24 0.93 3.90
CA ASP A 44 -3.27 0.55 4.85
C ASP A 44 -2.64 0.07 6.16
N ASP A 45 -2.87 0.80 7.25
CA ASP A 45 -2.35 0.44 8.56
C ASP A 45 -3.11 -0.72 9.24
N ASN A 46 -4.34 -1.00 8.79
CA ASN A 46 -5.15 -2.08 9.36
C ASN A 46 -4.94 -3.42 8.64
N TRP A 47 -4.34 -3.43 7.45
CA TRP A 47 -4.08 -4.66 6.71
C TRP A 47 -2.65 -5.14 6.88
N ARG A 48 -2.47 -6.42 7.19
CA ARG A 48 -1.16 -7.05 7.34
C ARG A 48 -1.24 -8.47 6.79
N ASP A 49 -0.22 -8.86 6.03
CA ASP A 49 -0.06 -10.23 5.56
C ASP A 49 1.43 -10.61 5.55
N THR A 50 1.73 -11.86 5.21
CA THR A 50 3.09 -12.36 5.04
C THR A 50 3.22 -13.15 3.76
N ALA A 51 4.31 -12.95 3.03
CA ALA A 51 4.71 -13.77 1.89
C ALA A 51 5.97 -14.56 2.24
N THR A 52 6.06 -15.80 1.77
CA THR A 52 7.31 -16.57 1.87
C THR A 52 8.12 -16.34 0.60
N VAL A 53 9.35 -15.87 0.74
CA VAL A 53 10.33 -15.74 -0.36
C VAL A 53 11.62 -16.43 0.08
N ASP A 54 12.14 -17.37 -0.71
CA ASP A 54 13.33 -18.15 -0.38
C ASP A 54 13.30 -18.74 1.05
N ASP A 55 12.18 -19.37 1.43
CA ASP A 55 11.90 -19.92 2.77
C ASP A 55 11.90 -18.89 3.93
N GLN A 56 11.98 -17.60 3.64
CA GLN A 56 11.89 -16.52 4.62
C GLN A 56 10.52 -15.85 4.56
N LYS A 57 9.86 -15.73 5.72
CA LYS A 57 8.62 -14.94 5.85
C LYS A 57 8.94 -13.46 5.86
N MET A 58 8.36 -12.74 4.91
CA MET A 58 8.47 -11.30 4.75
C MET A 58 7.12 -10.64 5.05
N PRO A 59 7.09 -9.47 5.70
CA PRO A 59 5.88 -8.66 5.79
C PRO A 59 5.39 -8.29 4.40
N VAL A 60 4.07 -8.25 4.26
CA VAL A 60 3.41 -7.66 3.11
C VAL A 60 2.56 -6.49 3.59
N VAL A 61 2.71 -5.35 2.92
CA VAL A 61 1.87 -4.16 3.13
C VAL A 61 0.98 -3.92 1.93
N LEU A 62 -0.23 -3.44 2.18
CA LEU A 62 -1.14 -3.00 1.13
C LEU A 62 -0.91 -1.53 0.86
N LEU A 63 -0.62 -1.21 -0.38
CA LEU A 63 -0.43 0.13 -0.88
C LEU A 63 -1.56 0.49 -1.84
N ARG A 64 -1.88 1.77 -1.87
CA ARG A 64 -2.64 2.39 -2.94
C ARG A 64 -1.81 3.49 -3.56
N MET A 65 -1.76 3.53 -4.88
CA MET A 65 -1.09 4.54 -5.66
C MET A 65 -2.12 5.26 -6.52
N GLN A 66 -2.22 6.57 -6.37
CA GLN A 66 -2.97 7.40 -7.30
C GLN A 66 -1.95 8.04 -8.23
N ILE A 67 -2.02 7.71 -9.51
CA ILE A 67 -1.16 8.26 -10.56
C ILE A 67 -1.93 9.41 -11.20
N LYS A 68 -1.30 10.59 -11.29
CA LYS A 68 -1.83 11.78 -11.92
C LYS A 68 -0.91 12.18 -13.08
N LEU A 69 -1.39 11.95 -14.29
CA LEU A 69 -0.78 12.45 -15.52
C LEU A 69 -1.71 13.50 -16.13
N PRO A 70 -1.20 14.45 -16.95
CA PRO A 70 -2.00 15.55 -17.49
C PRO A 70 -3.32 15.14 -18.18
N GLU A 71 -3.39 13.94 -18.75
CA GLU A 71 -4.56 13.42 -19.46
C GLU A 71 -5.18 12.18 -18.82
N TYR A 72 -4.64 11.71 -17.69
CA TYR A 72 -4.99 10.41 -17.13
C TYR A 72 -4.81 10.37 -15.62
N GLU A 73 -5.85 9.93 -14.92
CA GLU A 73 -5.76 9.57 -13.50
C GLU A 73 -6.07 8.08 -13.35
N SER A 74 -5.28 7.39 -12.52
CA SER A 74 -5.47 5.98 -12.20
C SER A 74 -5.23 5.71 -10.74
N VAL A 75 -5.90 4.68 -10.23
CA VAL A 75 -5.68 4.14 -8.90
C VAL A 75 -5.24 2.69 -9.05
N VAL A 76 -4.11 2.36 -8.44
CA VAL A 76 -3.56 1.00 -8.44
C VAL A 76 -3.36 0.57 -7.00
N ASP A 77 -3.87 -0.59 -6.64
CA ASP A 77 -3.58 -1.21 -5.36
C ASP A 77 -2.50 -2.26 -5.54
N ILE A 78 -1.54 -2.30 -4.62
CA ILE A 78 -0.38 -3.19 -4.70
C ILE A 78 -0.12 -3.78 -3.32
N ALA A 79 -0.04 -5.10 -3.23
CA ALA A 79 0.51 -5.76 -2.05
C ALA A 79 2.01 -5.92 -2.25
N MET A 80 2.82 -5.34 -1.36
CA MET A 80 4.29 -5.34 -1.46
C MET A 80 4.92 -6.10 -0.30
N ALA A 81 5.69 -7.14 -0.61
CA ALA A 81 6.56 -7.81 0.33
C ALA A 81 7.84 -7.00 0.56
N ALA A 82 8.32 -6.95 1.81
CA ALA A 82 9.53 -6.21 2.17
C ALA A 82 10.56 -7.10 2.91
N ASP A 83 11.77 -7.21 2.35
CA ASP A 83 12.93 -7.75 3.08
C ASP A 83 13.56 -6.64 3.89
N CYS A 84 13.20 -6.57 5.17
CA CYS A 84 13.68 -5.54 6.10
C CYS A 84 15.18 -5.62 6.40
N VAL A 85 15.82 -6.77 6.18
CA VAL A 85 17.26 -6.96 6.45
C VAL A 85 18.07 -6.50 5.25
N ARG A 86 17.66 -6.91 4.04
CA ARG A 86 18.36 -6.58 2.79
C ARG A 86 17.85 -5.29 2.14
N GLN A 87 16.84 -4.66 2.71
CA GLN A 87 16.16 -3.46 2.19
C GLN A 87 15.65 -3.65 0.75
N LYS A 88 15.00 -4.78 0.48
CA LYS A 88 14.43 -5.10 -0.84
C LYS A 88 12.91 -5.14 -0.80
N LEU A 89 12.30 -4.85 -1.94
CA LEU A 89 10.86 -4.90 -2.14
C LEU A 89 10.50 -5.88 -3.26
N GLY A 90 9.34 -6.49 -3.16
CA GLY A 90 8.79 -7.44 -4.14
C GLY A 90 7.27 -7.31 -4.20
N MET A 91 6.69 -7.44 -5.39
CA MET A 91 5.24 -7.34 -5.56
C MET A 91 4.57 -8.70 -5.29
N ALA A 92 3.69 -8.73 -4.30
CA ALA A 92 2.90 -9.91 -3.89
C ALA A 92 1.49 -9.93 -4.51
N GLY A 93 1.02 -8.79 -5.01
CA GLY A 93 -0.27 -8.71 -5.71
C GLY A 93 -0.49 -7.32 -6.26
N ILE A 94 -1.35 -7.22 -7.28
CA ILE A 94 -1.72 -5.96 -7.91
C ILE A 94 -3.17 -5.99 -8.37
N TRP A 95 -3.83 -4.84 -8.24
CA TRP A 95 -5.15 -4.59 -8.80
C TRP A 95 -5.21 -3.18 -9.40
N GLN A 96 -5.80 -3.06 -10.59
CA GLN A 96 -6.03 -1.80 -11.27
C GLN A 96 -7.43 -1.82 -11.94
N PRO A 97 -8.22 -0.74 -11.86
CA PRO A 97 -9.48 -0.64 -12.59
C PRO A 97 -9.25 -0.45 -14.10
N GLY A 98 -9.93 -1.24 -14.94
CA GLY A 98 -10.33 -0.77 -16.28
C GLY A 98 -9.73 -1.40 -17.56
N GLU A 99 -9.02 -2.54 -17.56
CA GLU A 99 -8.56 -3.13 -18.84
C GLU A 99 -9.49 -4.18 -19.50
N SER A 100 -10.49 -4.73 -18.78
CA SER A 100 -11.69 -5.39 -19.35
C SER A 100 -12.59 -5.90 -18.22
N PRO A 101 -13.93 -5.89 -18.33
CA PRO A 101 -14.82 -6.60 -17.41
C PRO A 101 -14.56 -8.12 -17.32
N ASP A 102 -13.86 -8.71 -18.30
CA ASP A 102 -13.39 -10.11 -18.26
C ASP A 102 -12.02 -10.26 -17.55
N LEU A 103 -11.38 -9.15 -17.16
CA LEU A 103 -10.10 -9.07 -16.46
C LEU A 103 -10.27 -8.62 -14.99
N ASP A 104 -11.42 -8.90 -14.38
CA ASP A 104 -11.61 -8.91 -12.91
C ASP A 104 -10.73 -9.97 -12.19
N ARG A 105 -9.64 -10.42 -12.83
CA ARG A 105 -8.65 -11.30 -12.23
C ARG A 105 -7.74 -10.45 -11.34
N LEU A 106 -8.11 -10.38 -10.07
CA LEU A 106 -7.15 -10.23 -8.97
C LEU A 106 -5.94 -11.14 -9.27
N LYS A 107 -4.82 -10.57 -9.66
CA LYS A 107 -3.60 -11.35 -9.80
C LYS A 107 -2.91 -11.32 -8.45
N ARG A 108 -3.34 -12.21 -7.56
CA ARG A 108 -2.49 -12.64 -6.44
C ARG A 108 -1.27 -13.29 -7.07
N ILE A 109 -0.09 -12.72 -6.82
CA ILE A 109 1.15 -13.26 -7.35
C ILE A 109 1.58 -14.34 -6.35
N GLU A 110 1.49 -15.60 -6.77
CA GLU A 110 1.80 -16.75 -5.91
C GLU A 110 3.31 -16.87 -5.63
N GLU A 111 4.16 -16.31 -6.50
CA GLU A 111 5.62 -16.32 -6.38
C GLU A 111 6.16 -14.89 -6.44
N VAL A 112 6.69 -14.41 -5.30
CA VAL A 112 7.19 -13.04 -5.16
C VAL A 112 8.70 -13.01 -5.40
N ALA A 113 9.12 -12.43 -6.53
CA ALA A 113 10.52 -12.09 -6.75
C ALA A 113 10.85 -10.75 -6.06
N LEU A 114 11.97 -10.71 -5.34
CA LEU A 114 12.50 -9.49 -4.69
C LEU A 114 13.60 -8.87 -5.57
N ASP A 115 13.23 -7.91 -6.41
CA ASP A 115 14.15 -7.26 -7.36
C ASP A 115 14.03 -5.72 -7.41
N PHE A 116 13.12 -5.09 -6.64
CA PHE A 116 12.68 -3.71 -6.94
C PHE A 116 13.36 -2.54 -6.23
N ALA A 117 14.25 -2.74 -5.26
CA ALA A 117 15.01 -1.60 -4.74
C ALA A 117 16.18 -1.31 -5.69
N GLN A 118 16.08 -0.27 -6.54
CA GLN A 118 17.25 0.26 -7.23
C GLN A 118 18.34 0.60 -6.20
N GLU A 119 19.62 0.53 -6.54
CA GLU A 119 20.70 0.96 -5.65
C GLU A 119 21.23 2.33 -6.09
N PRO A 120 21.11 3.39 -5.26
CA PRO A 120 20.44 3.44 -3.95
C PRO A 120 18.89 3.46 -4.06
N PRO A 121 18.16 3.00 -3.02
CA PRO A 121 16.69 2.95 -3.04
C PRO A 121 16.08 4.34 -3.25
N HIS A 122 15.01 4.42 -4.05
CA HIS A 122 14.28 5.68 -4.23
C HIS A 122 13.57 6.07 -2.94
N LYS A 123 13.21 7.36 -2.82
CA LYS A 123 12.47 7.89 -1.66
C LYS A 123 11.19 7.09 -1.38
N ASN A 124 10.50 6.65 -2.42
CA ASN A 124 9.27 5.88 -2.29
C ASN A 124 9.54 4.48 -1.74
N ASP A 125 10.62 3.82 -2.20
CA ASP A 125 11.05 2.51 -1.69
C ASP A 125 11.37 2.61 -0.20
N LEU A 126 12.08 3.66 0.21
CA LEU A 126 12.39 3.91 1.62
C LEU A 126 11.13 4.13 2.47
N ALA A 127 10.13 4.86 1.96
CA ALA A 127 8.88 5.08 2.66
C ALA A 127 8.06 3.79 2.81
N ILE A 128 8.05 2.94 1.78
CA ILE A 128 7.39 1.62 1.83
C ILE A 128 8.12 0.69 2.80
N LEU A 129 9.45 0.64 2.74
CA LEU A 129 10.28 -0.15 3.66
C LEU A 129 10.07 0.30 5.11
N ASP A 130 10.03 1.60 5.39
CA ASP A 130 9.75 2.12 6.73
C ASP A 130 8.35 1.68 7.19
N ALA A 131 7.32 1.84 6.35
CA ALA A 131 5.96 1.43 6.68
C ALA A 131 5.85 -0.08 6.97
N ALA A 132 6.51 -0.92 6.17
CA ALA A 132 6.47 -2.37 6.32
C ALA A 132 7.28 -2.89 7.51
N CYS A 133 8.44 -2.27 7.79
CA CYS A 133 9.41 -2.78 8.75
C CYS A 133 9.28 -2.13 10.14
N SER A 134 8.77 -0.90 10.24
CA SER A 134 8.57 -0.24 11.53
C SER A 134 7.39 -0.81 12.31
N ALA A 135 6.40 -1.39 11.62
CA ALA A 135 5.28 -2.12 12.23
C ALA A 135 5.68 -3.45 12.90
N GLN A 136 6.93 -3.90 12.74
CA GLN A 136 7.46 -5.12 13.36
C GLN A 136 8.32 -4.87 14.60
N ARG A 137 8.56 -3.60 14.96
CA ARG A 137 9.32 -3.29 16.17
C ARG A 137 8.41 -3.47 17.39
N PRO A 138 8.85 -4.22 18.42
CA PRO A 138 8.06 -4.48 19.62
C PRO A 138 7.76 -3.21 20.43
#